data_AF-A0A090E4G1-F1
#
_entry.id   AF-A0A090E4G1-F1
#
_cell.length_a   1.000
_cell.length_b   1.000
_cell.length_c   1.000
_cell.angle_alpha   90.00
_cell.angle_beta   90.00
_cell.angle_gamma   90.00
#
_symmetry.space_group_name_H-M   'P 1'
#
loop_
_entity.id
_entity.type
_entity.pdbx_description
1 polymer ?
#
loop_
_entity_poly.entity_id
_entity_poly.type
_entity_poly.pdbx_seq_one_letter_code
_entity_poly.pdbx_strand_id
1 'polypeptide(L)'
;MALVKYNGKNVYYCNFTSRLMPGINEIPEGELKALLLHPLFQHRVEEGIIVIIPESSDKEADGKKSVKEMMKLIPQIYDHAYLTRIIDEDGRDKVVDAAKKQLHKISHQAEEEENEHFGSNTKSNDN
;
A
#
# COMPACT_ATOMS: atom_id res chain seq x y z
N MET A 1 -19.28 5.26 -9.84
CA MET A 1 -20.36 5.23 -8.82
C MET A 1 -19.67 5.45 -7.49
N ALA A 2 -20.29 5.37 -6.32
CA ALA A 2 -19.55 5.47 -5.07
C ALA A 2 -20.11 4.51 -4.05
N LEU A 3 -19.22 3.80 -3.37
CA LEU A 3 -19.59 2.89 -2.30
C LEU A 3 -19.57 3.65 -0.97
N VAL A 4 -20.66 3.57 -0.23
CA VAL A 4 -20.81 4.23 1.06
C VAL A 4 -21.30 3.22 2.07
N LYS A 5 -20.50 2.99 3.11
CA LYS A 5 -20.87 2.17 4.24
C LYS A 5 -21.58 3.03 5.29
N TYR A 6 -22.77 2.61 5.69
CA TYR A 6 -23.55 3.23 6.75
C TYR A 6 -23.61 2.28 7.96
N ASN A 7 -23.11 2.74 9.10
CA ASN A 7 -22.98 1.97 10.33
C ASN A 7 -24.17 2.12 11.29
N GLY A 8 -25.17 2.93 10.93
CA GLY A 8 -26.36 3.09 11.75
C GLY A 8 -27.30 1.87 11.67
N LYS A 9 -28.18 1.76 12.67
CA LYS A 9 -29.15 0.65 12.75
C LYS A 9 -30.42 0.88 11.94
N ASN A 10 -30.72 2.13 11.57
CA ASN A 10 -31.97 2.53 10.92
C ASN A 10 -31.73 2.94 9.46
N VAL A 11 -32.77 2.92 8.62
CA VAL A 11 -32.65 3.53 7.29
C VAL A 11 -32.45 5.03 7.43
N TYR A 12 -31.40 5.56 6.81
CA TYR A 12 -31.11 6.99 6.82
C TYR A 12 -31.54 7.63 5.50
N TYR A 13 -32.39 8.65 5.60
CA TYR A 13 -32.87 9.42 4.46
C TYR A 13 -31.97 10.63 4.28
N CYS A 14 -31.10 10.57 3.27
CA CYS A 14 -30.15 11.63 2.97
C CYS A 14 -30.80 12.77 2.17
N ASN A 15 -31.74 12.40 1.29
CA ASN A 15 -32.54 13.29 0.43
C ASN A 15 -33.85 12.59 0.04
N PHE A 16 -34.69 13.24 -0.78
CA PHE A 16 -35.95 12.65 -1.29
C PHE A 16 -35.74 11.41 -2.17
N THR A 17 -34.58 11.27 -2.81
CA THR A 17 -34.27 10.17 -3.74
C THR A 17 -33.32 9.13 -3.16
N SER A 18 -32.39 9.54 -2.30
CA SER A 18 -31.31 8.67 -1.81
C SER A 18 -31.53 8.25 -0.35
N ARG A 19 -31.57 6.93 -0.13
CA ARG A 19 -31.67 6.29 1.19
C ARG A 19 -30.45 5.41 1.43
N LEU A 20 -29.88 5.49 2.62
CA LEU A 20 -28.81 4.60 3.08
C LEU A 20 -29.39 3.52 3.98
N MET A 21 -29.19 2.29 3.55
CA MET A 21 -29.45 1.09 4.33
C MET A 21 -28.24 0.79 5.23
N PRO A 22 -28.44 0.18 6.41
CA PRO A 22 -27.34 -0.40 7.19
C PRO A 22 -26.47 -1.31 6.33
N GLY A 23 -25.16 -1.07 6.30
CA GLY A 23 -24.21 -1.78 5.44
C GLY A 23 -23.73 -0.94 4.26
N ILE A 24 -23.40 -1.60 3.15
CA ILE A 24 -22.80 -0.97 1.97
C ILE A 24 -23.91 -0.54 1.01
N ASN A 25 -23.83 0.69 0.53
CA ASN A 25 -24.76 1.30 -0.41
C ASN A 25 -24.00 1.84 -1.61
N GLU A 26 -24.61 1.76 -2.79
CA GLU A 26 -24.13 2.42 -3.99
C GLU A 26 -24.87 3.73 -4.19
N ILE A 27 -24.11 4.82 -4.34
CA ILE A 27 -24.65 6.16 -4.58
C ILE A 27 -23.98 6.71 -5.85
N PRO A 28 -24.73 7.37 -6.76
CA PRO A 28 -24.13 8.13 -7.84
C PRO A 28 -23.18 9.22 -7.32
N GLU A 29 -22.01 9.38 -7.96
CA GLU A 29 -20.99 10.36 -7.51
C GLU A 29 -21.52 11.80 -7.48
N GLY A 30 -22.41 12.16 -8.41
CA GLY A 30 -23.07 13.46 -8.43
C GLY A 30 -23.91 13.71 -7.17
N GLU A 31 -24.64 12.68 -6.72
CA GLU A 31 -25.42 12.75 -5.47
C GLU A 31 -24.52 12.76 -4.24
N LEU A 32 -23.46 11.95 -4.23
CA LEU A 32 -22.51 11.93 -3.11
C LEU A 32 -21.83 13.29 -2.91
N LYS A 33 -21.43 13.97 -4.00
CA LYS A 33 -20.87 15.33 -3.93
C LYS A 33 -21.87 16.33 -3.34
N ALA A 34 -23.15 16.23 -3.70
CA ALA A 34 -24.19 17.08 -3.13
C ALA A 34 -24.42 16.78 -1.63
N LEU A 35 -24.43 15.50 -1.25
CA LEU A 35 -24.57 15.09 0.16
C LEU A 35 -23.38 15.55 1.01
N LEU A 36 -22.16 15.50 0.48
CA LEU A 36 -20.96 15.99 1.15
C LEU A 36 -20.95 17.49 1.43
N LEU A 37 -21.80 18.29 0.79
CA LEU A 37 -21.97 19.71 1.12
C LEU A 37 -22.90 19.93 2.32
N HIS A 38 -23.67 18.92 2.72
CA HIS A 38 -24.65 19.05 3.78
C HIS A 38 -23.98 18.91 5.17
N PRO A 39 -24.09 19.90 6.08
CA PRO A 39 -23.40 19.86 7.38
C PRO A 39 -23.69 18.62 8.23
N LEU A 40 -24.94 18.16 8.26
CA LEU A 40 -25.30 16.92 8.99
C LEU A 40 -24.67 15.66 8.39
N PHE A 41 -24.45 15.64 7.08
CA PHE A 41 -23.83 14.49 6.43
C PHE A 41 -22.34 14.48 6.72
N GLN A 42 -21.67 15.65 6.65
CA GLN A 42 -20.27 15.81 7.06
C GLN A 42 -20.04 15.37 8.50
N HIS A 43 -20.89 15.82 9.43
CA HIS A 43 -20.77 15.43 10.83
C HIS A 43 -20.88 13.91 11.03
N ARG A 44 -21.78 13.24 10.30
CA ARG A 44 -21.91 11.78 10.36
C ARG A 44 -20.72 11.05 9.74
N VAL A 45 -20.03 11.67 8.77
CA VAL A 45 -18.77 11.14 8.24
C VAL A 45 -17.65 11.30 9.28
N GLU A 46 -17.56 12.45 9.95
CA GLU A 46 -16.61 12.71 11.03
C GLU A 46 -16.79 11.76 12.22
N GLU A 47 -18.05 11.49 12.61
CA GLU A 47 -18.39 10.51 13.65
C GLU A 47 -18.19 9.05 13.22
N GLY A 48 -17.82 8.79 11.96
CA GLY A 48 -17.64 7.44 11.42
C GLY A 48 -18.93 6.63 11.26
N ILE A 49 -20.08 7.29 11.35
CA ILE A 49 -21.39 6.68 11.07
C ILE A 49 -21.52 6.40 9.57
N ILE A 50 -20.95 7.27 8.74
CA ILE A 50 -20.87 7.13 7.29
C ILE A 50 -19.40 7.01 6.89
N VAL A 51 -19.06 5.96 6.17
CA VAL A 51 -17.71 5.73 5.65
C VAL A 51 -17.79 5.68 4.13
N ILE A 52 -17.20 6.67 3.47
CA ILE A 52 -17.10 6.69 2.01
C ILE A 52 -15.97 5.74 1.62
N ILE A 53 -16.33 4.66 0.94
CA ILE A 53 -15.38 3.73 0.35
C ILE A 53 -15.01 4.33 -1.00
N PRO A 54 -13.78 4.87 -1.17
CA PRO A 54 -13.39 5.42 -2.45
C PRO A 54 -13.53 4.32 -3.51
N GLU A 55 -14.19 4.63 -4.63
CA GLU A 55 -13.99 3.85 -5.85
C GLU A 55 -12.53 4.05 -6.22
N SER A 56 -11.73 3.04 -5.93
CA SER A 56 -10.34 2.94 -6.27
C SER A 56 -10.21 2.97 -7.80
N SER A 57 -10.12 4.18 -8.36
CA SER A 57 -9.49 4.37 -9.67
C SER A 57 -7.98 4.11 -9.62
N ASP A 58 -7.41 3.95 -8.43
CA ASP A 58 -6.10 3.35 -8.26
C ASP A 58 -6.23 1.84 -8.15
N LYS A 59 -5.66 1.15 -9.14
CA LYS A 59 -5.50 -0.29 -9.23
C LYS A 59 -4.83 -0.86 -7.97
N GLU A 60 -5.58 -1.06 -6.90
CA GLU A 60 -5.20 -1.86 -5.73
C GLU A 60 -6.01 -3.15 -5.68
N ALA A 61 -6.27 -3.73 -6.85
CA ALA A 61 -7.02 -4.98 -7.03
C ALA A 61 -6.23 -6.25 -6.64
N ASP A 62 -5.22 -6.16 -5.77
CA ASP A 62 -4.31 -7.29 -5.58
C ASP A 62 -3.63 -7.34 -4.20
N GLY A 63 -4.30 -6.94 -3.10
CA GLY A 63 -3.71 -7.08 -1.75
C GLY A 63 -2.31 -6.46 -1.57
N LYS A 64 -1.90 -5.61 -2.51
CA LYS A 64 -0.55 -5.09 -2.65
C LYS A 64 -0.44 -3.89 -1.73
N LYS A 65 0.54 -3.94 -0.84
CA LYS A 65 0.83 -2.87 0.11
C LYS A 65 1.03 -1.55 -0.63
N SER A 66 0.66 -0.45 0.03
CA SER A 66 0.80 0.89 -0.52
C SER A 66 2.27 1.18 -0.88
N VAL A 67 2.50 2.07 -1.85
CA VAL A 67 3.88 2.46 -2.24
C VAL A 67 4.70 2.92 -1.03
N LYS A 68 4.08 3.67 -0.12
CA LYS A 68 4.74 4.19 1.09
C LYS A 68 5.16 3.06 2.05
N GLU A 69 4.37 2.01 2.16
CA GLU A 69 4.71 0.83 2.97
C GLU A 69 5.77 -0.02 2.29
N MET A 70 5.67 -0.23 0.98
CA MET A 70 6.68 -0.94 0.19
C MET A 70 8.04 -0.25 0.29
N MET A 71 8.11 1.08 0.25
CA MET A 71 9.34 1.85 0.45
C MET A 71 10.00 1.64 1.82
N LYS A 72 9.22 1.32 2.86
CA LYS A 72 9.76 0.98 4.19
C LYS A 72 10.23 -0.47 4.27
N LEU A 73 9.57 -1.37 3.55
CA LEU A 73 9.84 -2.80 3.59
C LEU A 73 11.01 -3.22 2.71
N ILE A 74 11.13 -2.65 1.50
CA ILE A 74 12.17 -3.02 0.53
C ILE A 74 13.59 -2.99 1.12
N PRO A 75 14.01 -1.97 1.89
CA PRO A 75 15.34 -1.95 2.49
C PRO A 75 15.59 -3.05 3.53
N GLN A 76 14.53 -3.71 4.03
CA GLN A 76 14.61 -4.80 5.01
C GLN A 76 14.59 -6.19 4.35
N ILE A 77 14.36 -6.24 3.04
CA ILE A 77 14.33 -7.49 2.28
C ILE A 77 15.76 -7.81 1.83
N TYR A 78 16.21 -9.02 2.18
CA TYR A 78 17.51 -9.57 1.78
C TYR A 78 17.39 -10.77 0.81
N ASP A 79 16.16 -11.18 0.49
CA ASP A 79 15.91 -12.26 -0.47
C ASP A 79 16.00 -11.74 -1.91
N HIS A 80 17.02 -12.20 -2.64
CA HIS A 80 17.26 -11.86 -4.03
C HIS A 80 16.09 -12.26 -4.93
N ALA A 81 15.51 -13.46 -4.76
CA ALA A 81 14.44 -13.96 -5.63
C ALA A 81 13.16 -13.14 -5.46
N TYR A 82 12.86 -12.71 -4.23
CA TYR A 82 11.70 -11.88 -3.95
C TYR A 82 11.87 -10.45 -4.48
N LEU A 83 13.08 -9.88 -4.39
CA LEU A 83 13.38 -8.56 -4.99
C LEU A 83 13.29 -8.59 -6.52
N THR A 84 13.76 -9.66 -7.18
CA THR A 84 13.60 -9.82 -8.64
C THR A 84 12.13 -9.92 -9.04
N ARG A 85 11.31 -10.67 -8.30
CA ARG A 85 9.85 -10.71 -8.54
C ARG A 85 9.20 -9.34 -8.41
N ILE A 86 9.60 -8.54 -7.41
CA ILE A 86 9.09 -7.16 -7.27
C ILE A 86 9.46 -6.31 -8.49
N ILE A 87 10.66 -6.49 -9.04
CA ILE A 87 11.11 -5.74 -10.23
C ILE A 87 10.29 -6.12 -11.48
N ASP A 88 9.95 -7.40 -11.63
CA ASP A 88 9.26 -7.92 -12.82
C ASP A 88 7.73 -7.76 -12.75
N GLU A 89 7.14 -7.88 -11.55
CA GLU A 89 5.69 -7.88 -11.33
C GLU A 89 5.12 -6.53 -10.88
N ASP A 90 5.92 -5.66 -10.24
CA ASP A 90 5.44 -4.38 -9.74
C ASP A 90 5.56 -3.30 -10.83
N GLY A 91 4.43 -2.83 -11.35
CA GLY A 91 4.39 -1.78 -12.39
C GLY A 91 4.68 -0.36 -11.87
N ARG A 92 5.03 -0.19 -10.59
CA ARG A 92 5.24 1.13 -9.97
C ARG A 92 6.73 1.46 -9.96
N ASP A 93 7.17 2.36 -10.84
CA ASP A 93 8.59 2.73 -11.04
C ASP A 93 9.37 3.00 -9.75
N LYS A 94 8.76 3.67 -8.77
CA LYS A 94 9.39 3.99 -7.48
C LYS A 94 9.72 2.72 -6.67
N VAL A 95 8.84 1.73 -6.71
CA VAL A 95 8.99 0.43 -6.02
C VAL A 95 10.10 -0.38 -6.69
N VAL A 96 10.09 -0.42 -8.01
CA VAL A 96 11.10 -1.09 -8.83
C VAL A 96 12.50 -0.50 -8.62
N ASP A 97 12.64 0.83 -8.64
CA ASP A 97 13.93 1.50 -8.43
C ASP A 97 14.52 1.21 -7.04
N ALA A 98 13.67 1.21 -5.99
CA ALA A 98 14.13 0.84 -4.65
C ALA A 98 14.54 -0.64 -4.56
N ALA A 99 13.81 -1.54 -5.21
CA ALA A 99 14.14 -2.96 -5.24
C ALA A 99 15.47 -3.23 -5.95
N LYS A 100 15.73 -2.56 -7.08
CA LYS A 100 17.02 -2.60 -7.78
C LYS A 100 18.18 -2.10 -6.91
N LYS A 101 17.98 -0.97 -6.21
CA LYS A 101 18.98 -0.42 -5.29
C LYS A 101 19.31 -1.38 -4.15
N GLN A 102 18.31 -2.04 -3.59
CA GLN A 102 18.52 -3.03 -2.53
C GLN A 102 19.24 -4.27 -3.05
N LEU A 103 18.85 -4.78 -4.22
CA LEU A 103 19.52 -5.93 -4.87
C LEU A 103 21.01 -5.65 -5.09
N HIS A 104 21.34 -4.46 -5.59
CA HIS A 104 22.71 -4.03 -5.81
C HIS A 104 23.53 -3.93 -4.50
N LYS A 105 22.92 -3.46 -3.40
CA LYS A 105 23.57 -3.42 -2.09
C LYS A 105 23.91 -4.83 -1.59
N ILE A 106 22.99 -5.77 -1.72
CA ILE A 106 23.19 -7.16 -1.31
C ILE A 106 24.31 -7.80 -2.14
N SER A 107 24.32 -7.55 -3.47
CA SER A 107 25.36 -8.07 -4.36
C SER A 107 26.76 -7.56 -4.01
N HIS A 108 26.91 -6.26 -3.69
CA HIS A 108 28.20 -5.71 -3.31
C HIS A 108 28.64 -6.12 -1.90
N GLN A 109 27.71 -6.28 -0.95
CA GLN A 109 28.05 -6.79 0.38
C GLN A 109 28.58 -8.23 0.33
N ALA A 110 28.04 -9.07 -0.55
CA ALA A 110 28.53 -10.43 -0.74
C ALA A 110 29.98 -10.48 -1.27
N GLU A 111 30.38 -9.52 -2.10
CA GLU A 111 31.75 -9.43 -2.64
C GLU A 111 32.77 -8.91 -1.62
N GLU A 112 32.35 -8.05 -0.68
CA GLU A 112 33.22 -7.53 0.38
C GLU A 112 33.50 -8.56 1.47
N GLU A 113 32.54 -9.41 1.84
CA GLU A 113 32.72 -10.46 2.86
C GLU A 113 33.58 -11.64 2.36
N GLU A 114 33.57 -11.96 1.07
CA GLU A 114 34.42 -13.02 0.50
C GLU A 114 35.91 -12.61 0.46
N ASN A 115 36.21 -11.32 0.30
CA ASN A 115 37.58 -10.81 0.25
C ASN A 115 38.25 -10.70 1.63
N GLU A 116 37.50 -10.57 2.72
CA GLU A 116 38.08 -10.52 4.06
C GLU A 116 38.32 -11.91 4.67
N HIS A 117 37.60 -12.96 4.25
CA HIS A 117 37.67 -14.27 4.91
C HIS A 117 38.84 -15.17 4.45
N PHE A 118 39.42 -14.95 3.26
CA PHE A 118 40.55 -15.75 2.75
C PHE A 118 41.93 -15.08 2.88
N GLY A 119 42.00 -13.85 3.40
CA GLY A 119 43.19 -13.01 3.36
C GLY A 119 43.97 -12.88 4.66
N SER A 120 44.27 -13.95 5.40
CA SER A 120 45.46 -14.01 6.30
C SER A 120 45.51 -15.27 7.18
N ASN A 121 46.16 -16.34 6.71
CA ASN A 121 46.95 -17.21 7.59
C ASN A 121 47.90 -18.12 6.79
N THR A 122 48.95 -17.52 6.24
CA THR A 122 50.19 -18.25 5.93
C THR A 122 51.36 -17.46 6.49
N LYS A 123 51.54 -17.53 7.82
CA LYS A 123 52.87 -17.33 8.42
C LYS A 123 53.60 -18.67 8.32
N SER A 124 54.43 -18.77 7.30
CA SER A 124 55.45 -19.80 7.14
C SER A 124 56.27 -19.88 8.43
N ASN A 125 56.28 -21.06 9.03
CA ASN A 125 57.20 -21.42 10.10
C ASN A 125 58.40 -22.05 9.42
N ASP A 126 59.50 -21.31 9.26
CA ASP A 126 60.80 -21.85 8.91
C ASP A 126 61.73 -21.65 10.09
N ASN A 127 62.33 -22.76 10.52
CA ASN A 127 63.21 -22.92 11.67
C ASN A 127 64.54 -23.46 11.16
#